data_AF-A0AA35S6L5-F1
#
_entry.id   AF-A0AA35S6L5-F1
#
_cell.length_a   1.000
_cell.length_b   1.000
_cell.length_c   1.000
_cell.angle_alpha   90.00
_cell.angle_beta   90.00
_cell.angle_gamma   90.00
#
_symmetry.space_group_name_H-M   'P 1'
#
loop_
_entity.id
_entity.type
_entity.pdbx_description
1 polymer ?
#
loop_
_entity_poly.entity_id
_entity_poly.type
_entity_poly.pdbx_seq_one_letter_code
_entity_poly.pdbx_strand_id
1 'polypeptide(L)'
;MSPVFWCPYYGCIIKSVEQLVHDGVTETVGVADLMRPQLEELLSWATIKPMTDQLNLAHCCIIPQDLKDFSKNHNVTLNTHNDERDILPPPQLQALVGGVCGNHDNQWGYSWATRYTSIIHMRGIIAHKGYLLELQKTQ
;
A
#
# COMPACT_ATOMS: atom_id res chain seq x y z
N MET A 1 13.34 -7.35 -22.22
CA MET A 1 12.89 -7.83 -20.90
C MET A 1 12.31 -6.63 -20.18
N SER A 2 11.01 -6.38 -20.34
CA SER A 2 10.35 -5.24 -19.70
C SER A 2 10.09 -5.58 -18.23
N PRO A 3 10.47 -4.72 -17.27
CA PRO A 3 10.17 -4.98 -15.88
C PRO A 3 8.66 -4.88 -15.67
N VAL A 4 8.17 -6.00 -15.16
CA VAL A 4 6.85 -6.33 -14.61
C VAL A 4 6.06 -5.11 -14.13
N PHE A 5 4.78 -5.08 -14.53
CA PHE A 5 3.70 -4.19 -14.11
C PHE A 5 3.74 -3.85 -12.60
N TRP A 6 4.48 -2.82 -12.23
CA TRP A 6 4.22 -2.07 -11.01
C TRP A 6 3.34 -0.89 -11.37
N CYS A 7 2.43 -0.55 -10.44
CA CYS A 7 1.83 0.78 -10.45
C CYS A 7 2.96 1.79 -10.69
N PRO A 8 2.93 2.61 -11.76
CA PRO A 8 4.05 3.50 -12.12
C PRO A 8 4.39 4.48 -10.99
N TYR A 9 3.47 4.64 -10.04
CA TYR A 9 3.57 5.46 -8.85
C TYR A 9 4.21 4.76 -7.65
N TYR A 10 4.46 3.45 -7.69
CA TYR A 10 4.98 2.72 -6.53
C TYR A 10 6.33 3.27 -6.03
N GLY A 11 7.27 3.51 -6.95
CA GLY A 11 8.56 4.09 -6.62
C GLY A 11 8.47 5.50 -6.03
N CYS A 12 7.54 6.34 -6.51
CA CYS A 12 7.38 7.69 -5.96
C CYS A 12 6.66 7.70 -4.60
N ILE A 13 5.73 6.77 -4.38
CA ILE A 13 5.08 6.57 -3.07
C ILE A 13 6.13 6.18 -2.03
N ILE A 14 6.98 5.19 -2.32
CA ILE A 14 8.04 4.79 -1.39
C ILE A 14 8.96 5.97 -1.06
N LYS A 15 9.45 6.71 -2.05
CA LYS A 15 10.28 7.91 -1.80
C LYS A 15 9.59 8.96 -0.93
N SER A 16 8.28 9.16 -1.12
CA SER A 16 7.50 10.10 -0.31
C SER A 16 7.39 9.63 1.14
N VAL A 17 7.25 8.32 1.35
CA VAL A 17 7.20 7.70 2.69
C VAL A 17 8.59 7.70 3.35
N GLU A 18 9.66 7.51 2.59
CA GLU A 18 11.05 7.67 3.08
C GLU A 18 11.31 9.09 3.58
N GLN A 19 10.78 10.10 2.88
CA GLN A 19 10.90 11.50 3.30
C GLN A 19 10.25 11.74 4.67
N LEU A 20 9.14 11.07 4.99
CA LEU A 20 8.50 11.18 6.32
C LEU A 20 9.41 10.69 7.45
N VAL A 21 10.30 9.73 7.17
CA VAL A 21 11.32 9.30 8.15
C VAL A 21 12.42 10.35 8.25
N HIS A 22 12.90 10.85 7.12
CA HIS A 22 13.92 11.89 7.09
C HIS A 22 13.49 13.16 7.84
N ASP A 23 12.21 13.51 7.73
CA ASP A 23 11.61 14.68 8.39
C ASP A 23 11.26 14.41 9.87
N GLY A 24 11.44 13.18 10.36
CA GLY A 24 11.13 12.80 11.75
C GLY A 24 9.64 12.66 12.05
N VAL A 25 8.78 12.55 11.02
CA VAL A 25 7.33 12.36 11.17
C VAL A 25 7.01 10.93 11.59
N THR A 26 7.78 9.95 11.12
CA THR A 26 7.69 8.54 11.53
C THR A 26 9.07 7.96 11.74
N GLU A 27 9.22 7.04 12.69
CA GLU A 27 10.51 6.38 12.96
C GLU A 27 10.82 5.30 11.92
N THR A 28 9.79 4.70 11.33
CA THR A 28 9.91 3.50 10.49
C THR A 28 8.86 3.52 9.37
N VAL A 29 9.07 2.69 8.35
CA VAL A 29 8.16 2.53 7.21
C VAL A 29 7.76 1.07 7.04
N GLY A 30 6.62 0.86 6.40
CA GLY A 30 6.09 -0.46 6.10
C GLY A 30 5.43 -0.49 4.75
N VAL A 31 5.20 -1.71 4.25
CA VAL A 31 4.50 -1.98 3.00
C VAL A 31 3.36 -2.97 3.25
N ALA A 32 2.61 -3.27 2.21
CA ALA A 32 1.54 -4.25 2.27
C ALA A 32 1.45 -5.04 0.96
N ASP A 33 1.00 -6.28 1.10
CA ASP A 33 0.66 -7.18 0.00
C ASP A 33 1.81 -7.43 -0.98
N LEU A 34 3.07 -7.38 -0.52
CA LEU A 34 4.21 -7.73 -1.37
C LEU A 34 4.55 -9.22 -1.25
N MET A 35 4.62 -9.88 -2.40
CA MET A 35 5.18 -11.23 -2.48
C MET A 35 6.70 -11.17 -2.60
N ARG A 36 7.36 -12.33 -2.43
CA ARG A 36 8.82 -12.45 -2.40
C ARG A 36 9.55 -11.67 -3.52
N PRO A 37 9.19 -11.78 -4.81
CA PRO A 37 9.88 -11.03 -5.87
C PRO A 37 9.75 -9.51 -5.72
N GLN A 38 8.59 -9.04 -5.27
CA GLN A 38 8.27 -7.62 -5.11
C GLN A 38 9.00 -7.02 -3.91
N LEU A 39 9.03 -7.75 -2.79
CA LEU A 39 9.76 -7.34 -1.60
C LEU A 39 11.27 -7.34 -1.88
N GLU A 40 11.79 -8.33 -2.59
CA GLU A 40 13.20 -8.40 -2.98
C GLU A 40 13.59 -7.24 -3.91
N GLU A 41 12.76 -6.93 -4.89
CA GLU A 41 12.96 -5.76 -5.76
C GLU A 41 12.98 -4.48 -4.93
N LEU A 42 11.99 -4.24 -4.08
CA LEU A 42 11.94 -3.06 -3.21
C LEU A 42 13.19 -2.94 -2.33
N LEU A 43 13.59 -4.04 -1.69
CA LEU A 43 14.77 -4.08 -0.84
C LEU A 43 16.07 -3.88 -1.63
N SER A 44 16.09 -4.06 -2.96
CA SER A 44 17.28 -3.80 -3.77
C SER A 44 17.56 -2.30 -3.97
N TRP A 45 16.53 -1.45 -4.01
CA TRP A 45 16.69 -0.03 -4.36
C TRP A 45 16.19 0.97 -3.30
N ALA A 46 15.34 0.58 -2.34
CA ALA A 46 14.86 1.48 -1.29
C ALA A 46 16.02 1.99 -0.42
N THR A 47 16.05 3.28 -0.11
CA THR A 47 17.05 3.88 0.79
C THR A 47 16.76 3.48 2.23
N ILE A 48 15.49 3.57 2.65
CA ILE A 48 15.01 3.14 3.96
C ILE A 48 14.25 1.84 3.77
N LYS A 49 14.79 0.74 4.33
CA LYS A 49 14.17 -0.57 4.20
C LYS A 49 12.88 -0.62 5.03
N PRO A 50 11.76 -1.11 4.47
CA PRO A 50 10.55 -1.31 5.25
C PRO A 50 10.80 -2.33 6.36
N MET A 51 10.29 -2.05 7.56
CA MET A 51 10.37 -2.95 8.71
C MET A 51 9.20 -3.92 8.79
N THR A 52 8.12 -3.62 8.07
CA THR A 52 6.91 -4.45 8.09
C THR A 52 6.35 -4.65 6.69
N ASP A 53 5.75 -5.81 6.47
CA ASP A 53 4.91 -6.10 5.32
C ASP A 53 3.60 -6.71 5.82
N GLN A 54 2.48 -6.07 5.51
CA GLN A 54 1.14 -6.49 5.92
C GLN A 54 0.48 -7.27 4.79
N LEU A 55 0.34 -8.59 4.96
CA LEU A 55 -0.22 -9.49 3.95
C LEU A 55 -1.74 -9.69 4.14
N ASN A 56 -2.49 -9.68 3.05
CA ASN A 56 -3.92 -9.96 3.06
C ASN A 56 -4.22 -11.45 3.31
N LEU A 57 -5.01 -11.74 4.35
CA LEU A 57 -5.46 -13.08 4.72
C LEU A 57 -6.29 -13.75 3.62
N ALA A 58 -7.04 -12.99 2.82
CA ALA A 58 -7.85 -13.51 1.73
C ALA A 58 -7.00 -14.18 0.63
N HIS A 59 -5.72 -13.85 0.53
CA HIS A 59 -4.78 -14.45 -0.43
C HIS A 59 -3.81 -15.44 0.20
N CYS A 60 -3.71 -15.48 1.52
CA CYS A 60 -2.59 -16.13 2.20
C CYS A 60 -3.00 -16.83 3.51
N CYS A 61 -3.90 -17.83 3.42
CA CYS A 61 -4.17 -18.74 4.56
C CYS A 61 -2.89 -19.42 5.06
N ILE A 62 -1.88 -19.56 4.19
CA ILE A 62 -0.55 -20.07 4.48
C ILE A 62 0.46 -19.14 3.81
N ILE A 63 1.17 -18.35 4.62
CA ILE A 63 2.29 -17.54 4.13
C ILE A 63 3.41 -18.46 3.63
N PRO A 64 3.87 -18.33 2.37
CA PRO A 64 4.94 -19.15 1.79
C PRO A 64 6.23 -19.12 2.63
N GLN A 65 6.89 -20.28 2.78
CA GLN A 65 8.07 -20.40 3.63
C GLN A 65 9.25 -19.59 3.11
N ASP A 66 9.41 -19.51 1.79
CA ASP A 66 10.43 -18.70 1.11
C ASP A 66 10.28 -17.20 1.40
N LEU A 67 9.05 -16.69 1.49
CA LEU A 67 8.76 -15.31 1.90
C LEU A 67 9.07 -15.10 3.39
N LYS A 68 8.71 -16.05 4.25
CA LYS A 68 9.03 -15.99 5.69
C LYS A 68 10.53 -15.92 5.93
N ASP A 69 11.29 -16.84 5.32
CA ASP A 69 12.74 -16.92 5.50
C ASP A 69 13.42 -15.67 4.95
N PHE A 70 12.97 -15.16 3.81
CA PHE A 70 13.48 -13.90 3.26
C PHE A 70 13.27 -12.72 4.19
N SER A 71 12.03 -12.55 4.65
CA SER A 71 11.61 -11.42 5.45
C SER A 71 12.37 -11.44 6.77
N LYS A 72 12.51 -12.61 7.38
CA LYS A 72 13.33 -12.81 8.58
C LYS A 72 14.80 -12.43 8.34
N ASN A 73 15.40 -12.85 7.23
CA ASN A 73 16.80 -12.54 6.91
C ASN A 73 17.04 -11.04 6.65
N HIS A 74 16.00 -10.29 6.27
CA HIS A 74 16.07 -8.85 6.01
C HIS A 74 15.43 -8.00 7.12
N ASN A 75 15.10 -8.60 8.27
CA ASN A 75 14.45 -7.95 9.40
C ASN A 75 13.09 -7.29 9.05
N VAL A 76 12.36 -7.87 8.10
CA VAL A 76 11.00 -7.49 7.74
C VAL A 76 10.02 -8.35 8.54
N THR A 77 9.18 -7.72 9.34
CA THR A 77 8.13 -8.40 10.10
C THR A 77 6.88 -8.58 9.24
N LEU A 78 6.42 -9.82 9.10
CA LEU A 78 5.20 -10.13 8.36
C LEU A 78 4.00 -10.05 9.30
N ASN A 79 3.11 -9.11 9.02
CA ASN A 79 1.84 -8.92 9.71
C ASN A 79 0.69 -9.32 8.79
N THR A 80 -0.51 -9.49 9.32
CA THR A 80 -1.68 -9.85 8.52
C THR A 80 -2.78 -8.80 8.64
N HIS A 81 -3.55 -8.63 7.56
CA HIS A 81 -4.78 -7.84 7.55
C HIS A 81 -5.88 -8.54 6.76
N ASN A 82 -7.12 -8.09 6.93
CA ASN A 82 -8.30 -8.62 6.24
C ASN A 82 -9.05 -7.49 5.52
N ASP A 83 -8.30 -6.65 4.81
CA ASP A 83 -8.90 -5.50 4.12
C ASP A 83 -9.45 -5.95 2.77
N GLU A 84 -10.52 -5.29 2.33
CA GLU A 84 -11.07 -5.50 0.99
C GLU A 84 -10.05 -5.11 -0.08
N ARG A 85 -9.92 -5.96 -1.11
CA ARG A 85 -9.01 -5.70 -2.24
C ARG A 85 -9.53 -4.59 -3.13
N ASP A 86 -10.84 -4.60 -3.39
CA ASP A 86 -11.49 -3.54 -4.13
C ASP A 86 -11.83 -2.40 -3.16
N ILE A 87 -10.88 -1.48 -3.01
CA ILE A 87 -10.95 -0.39 -2.05
C ILE A 87 -12.15 0.53 -2.33
N LEU A 88 -12.50 0.70 -3.61
CA LEU A 88 -13.54 1.63 -4.02
C LEU A 88 -14.19 1.17 -5.34
N PRO A 89 -15.12 0.20 -5.28
CA PRO A 89 -15.86 -0.27 -6.44
C PRO A 89 -16.54 0.89 -7.19
N PRO A 90 -16.72 0.80 -8.52
CA PRO A 90 -17.27 1.89 -9.32
C PRO A 90 -18.56 2.53 -8.78
N PRO A 91 -19.57 1.78 -8.27
CA PRO A 91 -20.77 2.39 -7.72
C PRO A 91 -20.50 3.28 -6.49
N GLN A 92 -19.59 2.85 -5.62
CA GLN A 92 -19.19 3.62 -4.44
C GLN A 92 -18.38 4.84 -4.83
N LEU A 93 -17.50 4.71 -5.84
CA LEU A 93 -16.79 5.84 -6.42
C LEU A 93 -17.75 6.90 -6.97
N GLN A 94 -18.74 6.52 -7.80
CA GLN A 94 -19.69 7.48 -8.36
C GLN A 94 -20.52 8.16 -7.26
N ALA A 95 -20.92 7.42 -6.23
CA ALA A 95 -21.64 7.99 -5.10
C ALA A 95 -20.78 9.01 -4.34
N LEU A 96 -19.50 8.68 -4.08
CA LEU A 96 -18.55 9.57 -3.41
C LEU A 96 -18.33 10.86 -4.23
N VAL A 97 -18.06 10.72 -5.53
CA VAL A 97 -17.83 11.87 -6.41
C VAL A 97 -19.09 12.72 -6.56
N GLY A 98 -20.27 12.09 -6.66
CA GLY A 98 -21.54 12.81 -6.67
C GLY A 98 -21.76 13.65 -5.41
N GLY A 99 -21.40 13.11 -4.24
CA GLY A 99 -21.51 13.83 -2.97
C GLY A 99 -20.53 15.00 -2.80
N VAL A 100 -19.31 14.87 -3.33
CA VAL A 100 -18.25 15.88 -3.19
C VAL A 100 -18.30 16.93 -4.30
N CYS A 101 -18.47 16.50 -5.55
CA CYS A 101 -18.36 17.34 -6.74
C CYS A 101 -19.73 17.81 -7.27
N GLY A 102 -20.85 17.28 -6.75
CA GLY A 102 -22.20 17.58 -7.24
C GLY A 102 -22.47 17.11 -8.67
N ASN A 103 -21.63 16.21 -9.19
CA ASN A 103 -21.69 15.69 -10.55
C ASN A 103 -21.95 14.17 -10.53
N HIS A 104 -23.03 13.74 -11.20
CA HIS A 104 -23.48 12.34 -11.25
C HIS A 104 -23.26 11.68 -12.62
N ASP A 105 -22.37 12.22 -13.45
CA ASP A 105 -22.27 11.84 -14.87
C ASP A 105 -21.67 10.44 -15.10
N ASN A 106 -21.41 9.66 -14.06
CA ASN A 106 -20.80 8.31 -14.12
C ASN A 106 -19.48 8.23 -14.91
N GLN A 107 -18.85 9.38 -15.17
CA GLN A 107 -17.66 9.55 -15.99
C GLN A 107 -16.39 9.56 -15.15
N TRP A 108 -16.42 9.12 -13.89
CA TRP A 108 -15.25 9.17 -13.01
C TRP A 108 -14.65 7.78 -12.81
N GLY A 109 -13.35 7.67 -13.00
CA GLY A 109 -12.52 6.54 -12.59
C GLY A 109 -11.42 7.00 -11.64
N TYR A 110 -10.59 6.06 -11.20
CA TYR A 110 -9.32 6.39 -10.56
C TYR A 110 -8.17 5.72 -11.33
N SER A 111 -7.02 6.39 -11.39
CA SER A 111 -5.81 5.84 -12.04
C SER A 111 -5.07 4.89 -11.13
N TRP A 112 -5.03 5.25 -9.85
CA TRP A 112 -4.47 4.47 -8.78
C TRP A 112 -5.22 4.77 -7.49
N ALA A 113 -5.23 3.78 -6.61
CA ALA A 113 -5.69 3.90 -5.25
C ALA A 113 -4.69 3.16 -4.36
N THR A 114 -4.37 3.73 -3.21
CA THR A 114 -3.51 3.10 -2.21
C THR A 114 -4.11 3.29 -0.82
N ARG A 115 -3.90 2.31 0.04
CA ARG A 115 -4.22 2.39 1.46
C ARG A 115 -2.99 2.87 2.22
N TYR A 116 -3.19 3.74 3.19
CA TYR A 116 -2.17 4.04 4.19
C TYR A 116 -2.65 3.69 5.60
N THR A 117 -1.70 3.27 6.42
CA THR A 117 -1.92 2.98 7.84
C THR A 117 -0.77 3.57 8.64
N SER A 118 -1.08 4.31 9.70
CA SER A 118 -0.10 4.76 10.69
C SER A 118 -0.31 4.00 12.00
N ILE A 119 0.78 3.54 12.60
CA ILE A 119 0.75 2.66 13.76
C ILE A 119 1.65 3.25 14.85
N ILE A 120 1.11 3.37 16.06
CA ILE A 120 1.90 3.68 17.26
C ILE A 120 2.60 2.40 17.70
N HIS A 121 3.85 2.24 17.27
CA HIS A 121 4.60 0.98 17.37
C HIS A 121 4.63 0.41 18.80
N MET A 122 4.94 1.24 19.81
CA MET A 122 5.03 0.82 21.22
C MET A 122 3.75 0.22 21.79
N ARG A 123 2.59 0.46 21.17
CA ARG A 123 1.28 -0.02 21.65
C ARG A 123 0.59 -0.95 20.66
N GLY A 124 1.13 -1.13 19.45
CA GLY A 124 0.47 -1.87 18.38
C GLY A 124 -0.89 -1.27 17.97
N ILE A 125 -1.11 0.02 18.19
CA ILE A 125 -2.40 0.68 17.92
C ILE A 125 -2.35 1.33 16.53
N ILE A 126 -3.34 1.06 15.69
CA ILE A 126 -3.57 1.81 14.45
C ILE A 126 -4.10 3.19 14.83
N ALA A 127 -3.30 4.23 14.60
CA ALA A 127 -3.69 5.61 14.87
C ALA A 127 -4.58 6.16 13.75
N HIS A 128 -4.18 5.91 12.51
CA HIS A 128 -4.94 6.31 11.32
C HIS A 128 -4.90 5.21 10.27
N LYS A 129 -6.01 5.06 9.57
CA LYS A 129 -6.15 4.24 8.37
C LYS A 129 -6.99 5.00 7.37
N GLY A 130 -6.56 5.03 6.12
CA GLY A 130 -7.27 5.74 5.08
C GLY A 130 -6.79 5.35 3.70
N TYR A 131 -7.32 6.05 2.71
CA TYR A 131 -7.05 5.79 1.30
C TYR A 131 -6.68 7.08 0.59
N LEU A 132 -5.74 6.98 -0.33
CA LEU A 132 -5.37 8.03 -1.27
C LEU A 132 -5.67 7.51 -2.67
N LEU A 133 -6.24 8.35 -3.52
CA LEU A 133 -6.57 7.99 -4.89
C LEU A 133 -6.50 9.22 -5.79
N GLU A 134 -6.16 8.98 -7.06
CA GLU A 134 -6.19 9.98 -8.11
C GLU A 134 -7.42 9.75 -8.97
N LEU A 135 -8.35 10.71 -8.95
CA LEU A 135 -9.54 10.68 -9.80
C LEU A 135 -9.20 11.13 -11.22
N GLN A 136 -9.75 10.43 -12.20
CA GLN A 136 -9.69 10.82 -13.60
C GLN A 136 -11.08 10.76 -14.21
N LYS A 137 -11.35 11.71 -15.11
CA LYS A 137 -12.57 11.68 -15.90
C LYS A 137 -12.37 10.74 -17.08
N THR A 138 -13.10 9.63 -17.10
CA THR A 138 -13.21 8.72 -18.23
C THR A 138 -13.94 9.47 -19.35
N GLN A 139 -13.22 9.81 -20.42
CA GLN A 139 -13.80 10.43 -21.62
C GLN A 139 -14.81 9.49 -22.29
#